data_AF-A0A349ZQ45-F1
#
_entry.id   AF-A0A349ZQ45-F1
#
_cell.length_a   1.000
_cell.length_b   1.000
_cell.length_c   1.000
_cell.angle_alpha   90.00
_cell.angle_beta   90.00
_cell.angle_gamma   90.00
#
_symmetry.space_group_name_H-M   'P 1'
#
loop_
_entity.id
_entity.type
_entity.pdbx_description
1 polymer ?
#
loop_
_entity_poly.entity_id
_entity_poly.type
_entity_poly.pdbx_seq_one_letter_code
_entity_poly.pdbx_strand_id
1 'polypeptide(L)' 'ITTHDSSLSTCVFSMTASMLGLKKEALSYFGDSAKLDLMNRHKNTKDGVHTANMGGCYMAIVNGFAGLRVSDDG' A
#
# COMPACT_ATOMS: atom_id res chain seq x y z
N ILE A 1 13.33 -3.55 12.52
CA ILE A 1 13.22 -3.82 11.07
C ILE A 1 11.86 -4.46 10.81
N THR A 2 11.11 -4.01 9.80
CA THR A 2 9.80 -4.58 9.45
C THR A 2 10.01 -5.51 8.25
N THR A 3 9.52 -6.75 8.32
CA THR A 3 9.77 -7.79 7.28
C THR A 3 8.76 -7.76 6.13
N HIS A 4 7.62 -7.10 6.32
CA HIS A 4 6.52 -7.02 5.36
C HIS A 4 5.83 -8.37 5.04
N ASP A 5 5.87 -9.34 5.96
CA ASP A 5 5.20 -10.64 5.78
C ASP A 5 3.67 -10.56 5.75
N SER A 6 3.11 -9.46 6.28
CA SER A 6 1.69 -9.14 6.15
C SER A 6 1.44 -8.36 4.85
N SER A 7 0.44 -8.79 4.08
CA SER A 7 0.03 -8.11 2.84
C SER A 7 -0.39 -6.66 3.06
N LEU A 8 -0.80 -6.29 4.27
CA LEU A 8 -1.19 -4.91 4.61
C LEU A 8 0.01 -3.97 4.82
N SER A 9 1.22 -4.51 4.91
CA SER A 9 2.37 -3.75 5.37
C SER A 9 2.83 -2.71 4.35
N THR A 10 3.02 -3.10 3.09
CA THR A 10 3.61 -2.24 2.07
C THR A 10 2.68 -1.11 1.62
N CYS A 11 1.35 -1.32 1.55
CA CYS A 11 0.43 -0.22 1.25
C CYS A 11 0.43 0.88 2.32
N VAL A 12 0.54 0.51 3.61
CA VAL A 12 0.62 1.50 4.71
C VAL A 12 1.95 2.24 4.66
N PHE A 13 3.06 1.54 4.40
CA PHE A 13 4.36 2.19 4.24
C PHE A 13 4.40 3.12 3.03
N SER A 14 3.73 2.77 1.93
CA SER A 14 3.58 3.64 0.77
C SER A 14 2.83 4.94 1.11
N MET A 15 1.71 4.85 1.83
CA MET A 15 0.96 6.02 2.31
C MET A 15 1.84 6.92 3.19
N THR A 16 2.53 6.34 4.17
CA THR A 16 3.39 7.09 5.09
C THR A 16 4.58 7.72 4.39
N ALA A 17 5.25 7.00 3.50
CA ALA A 17 6.34 7.55 2.70
C ALA A 17 5.87 8.71 1.80
N SER A 18 4.65 8.61 1.24
CA SER A 18 4.04 9.69 0.46
C SER A 18 3.84 10.95 1.30
N MET A 19 3.31 10.81 2.52
CA MET A 19 3.12 11.92 3.47
C MET A 19 4.43 12.60 3.87
N LEU A 20 5.52 11.83 3.96
CA LEU A 20 6.85 12.33 4.31
C LEU A 20 7.63 12.90 3.11
N GLY A 21 7.04 12.90 1.90
CA GLY A 21 7.72 13.35 0.69
C GLY A 21 8.79 12.39 0.16
N LEU A 22 8.87 11.17 0.70
CA LEU A 22 9.81 10.11 0.31
C LEU A 22 9.32 9.41 -0.97
N LYS A 23 9.36 10.13 -2.10
CA LYS A 23 8.71 9.72 -3.35
C LYS A 23 9.19 8.37 -3.89
N LYS A 24 10.48 8.07 -3.79
CA LYS A 24 11.06 6.82 -4.32
C LYS A 24 10.60 5.63 -3.51
N GLU A 25 10.65 5.76 -2.20
CA GLU A 25 10.21 4.77 -1.22
C GLU A 25 8.71 4.54 -1.35
N ALA A 26 7.92 5.62 -1.45
CA ALA A 26 6.49 5.54 -1.65
C ALA A 26 6.11 4.74 -2.90
N LEU A 27 6.79 4.99 -4.02
CA LEU A 27 6.57 4.26 -5.27
C LEU A 27 7.03 2.79 -5.17
N SER A 28 8.16 2.53 -4.49
CA SER A 28 8.65 1.17 -4.27
C SER A 28 7.65 0.34 -3.47
N TYR A 29 7.23 0.85 -2.31
CA TYR A 29 6.25 0.19 -1.45
C TYR A 29 4.90 0.01 -2.14
N PHE A 30 4.44 1.01 -2.90
CA PHE A 30 3.22 0.91 -3.70
C PHE A 30 3.34 -0.21 -4.72
N GLY A 31 4.45 -0.25 -5.46
CA GLY A 31 4.70 -1.29 -6.45
C GLY A 31 4.67 -2.68 -5.83
N ASP A 32 5.22 -2.85 -4.63
CA ASP A 32 5.21 -4.13 -3.95
C ASP A 32 3.80 -4.57 -3.54
N SER A 33 3.00 -3.63 -3.02
CA SER A 33 1.60 -3.84 -2.67
C SER A 33 0.73 -4.16 -3.90
N ALA A 34 0.85 -3.38 -4.97
CA ALA A 34 0.05 -3.53 -6.19
C ALA A 34 0.35 -4.83 -6.96
N LYS A 35 1.58 -5.34 -6.86
CA LYS A 35 2.00 -6.59 -7.53
C LYS A 35 1.80 -7.83 -6.68
N LEU A 36 1.36 -7.72 -5.41
CA LEU A 36 1.37 -8.82 -4.44
C LEU A 36 0.64 -10.06 -4.97
N ASP A 37 -0.64 -9.92 -5.32
CA ASP A 37 -1.45 -11.04 -5.80
C ASP A 37 -1.16 -11.40 -7.26
N LEU A 38 -0.99 -10.38 -8.13
CA LEU A 38 -0.70 -10.59 -9.54
C LEU A 38 0.59 -11.39 -9.78
N MET A 39 1.57 -11.26 -8.90
CA MET A 39 2.86 -11.94 -8.97
C MET A 39 3.02 -13.02 -7.89
N ASN A 40 1.95 -13.35 -7.16
CA ASN A 40 1.94 -14.34 -6.08
C ASN A 40 3.13 -14.20 -5.10
N ARG A 41 3.44 -12.97 -4.68
CA ARG A 41 4.68 -12.66 -3.93
C ARG A 41 4.74 -13.30 -2.54
N HIS A 42 3.59 -13.50 -1.92
CA HIS A 42 3.46 -14.21 -0.63
C HIS A 42 3.27 -15.73 -0.80
N LYS A 43 3.25 -16.24 -2.05
CA LYS A 43 3.11 -17.65 -2.40
C LYS A 43 1.81 -18.32 -1.92
N ASN A 44 0.80 -17.53 -1.59
CA ASN A 44 -0.48 -17.96 -1.03
C ASN A 44 -1.70 -17.33 -1.74
N THR A 45 -1.53 -16.66 -2.89
CA THR A 45 -2.66 -16.06 -3.63
C THR A 45 -3.68 -17.12 -4.09
N LYS A 46 -3.24 -18.38 -4.25
CA LYS A 46 -4.14 -19.52 -4.51
C LYS A 46 -5.16 -19.76 -3.40
N ASP A 47 -4.85 -19.33 -2.17
CA ASP A 47 -5.71 -19.51 -0.99
C ASP A 47 -6.72 -18.35 -0.86
N GLY A 48 -6.56 -17.31 -1.69
CA GLY A 48 -7.44 -16.14 -1.76
C GLY A 48 -6.66 -14.87 -2.10
N VAL A 49 -7.36 -13.89 -2.69
CA VAL A 49 -6.80 -12.55 -2.91
C VAL A 49 -6.78 -11.75 -1.60
N HIS A 50 -5.79 -10.87 -1.44
CA HIS A 50 -5.63 -10.09 -0.23
C HIS A 50 -6.46 -8.80 -0.32
N THR A 51 -7.77 -8.90 -0.09
CA THR A 51 -8.72 -7.79 -0.22
C THR A 51 -8.35 -6.55 0.61
N ALA A 52 -7.81 -6.75 1.82
CA ALA A 52 -7.31 -5.65 2.65
C ALA A 52 -6.15 -4.90 1.98
N ASN A 53 -5.22 -5.60 1.32
CA ASN A 53 -4.15 -5.00 0.53
C ASN A 53 -4.70 -4.27 -0.70
N MET A 54 -5.72 -4.81 -1.37
CA MET A 54 -6.37 -4.13 -2.51
C MET A 54 -6.99 -2.78 -2.08
N GLY A 55 -7.71 -2.75 -0.96
CA GLY A 55 -8.20 -1.51 -0.36
C GLY A 55 -7.05 -0.58 0.04
N GLY A 56 -5.97 -1.14 0.58
CA GLY A 56 -4.73 -0.43 0.88
C GLY A 56 -4.09 0.23 -0.34
N CYS A 57 -4.06 -0.43 -1.50
CA CYS A 57 -3.58 0.14 -2.76
C CYS A 57 -4.40 1.37 -3.18
N TYR A 58 -5.73 1.27 -3.10
CA TYR A 58 -6.61 2.42 -3.38
C TYR A 58 -6.31 3.58 -2.42
N MET A 59 -6.19 3.31 -1.12
CA MET A 59 -5.83 4.33 -0.15
C MET A 59 -4.43 4.90 -0.37
N ALA A 60 -3.45 4.10 -0.81
CA ALA A 60 -2.11 4.58 -1.16
C ALA A 60 -2.13 5.58 -2.32
N ILE A 61 -3.05 5.43 -3.27
CA ILE A 61 -3.25 6.42 -4.33
C ILE A 61 -3.96 7.66 -3.78
N VAL A 62 -5.13 7.49 -3.18
CA VAL A 62 -6.01 8.61 -2.80
C VAL A 62 -5.48 9.37 -1.60
N ASN A 63 -5.17 8.67 -0.52
CA ASN A 63 -4.66 9.25 0.72
C ASN A 63 -3.13 9.36 0.72
N GLY A 64 -2.41 8.55 -0.06
CA GLY A 64 -0.95 8.69 -0.18
C GLY A 64 -0.57 9.74 -1.21
N PHE A 65 -0.51 9.33 -2.49
CA PHE A 65 0.01 10.17 -3.57
C PHE A 65 -0.82 11.42 -3.86
N ALA A 66 -2.14 11.32 -3.89
CA ALA A 66 -3.02 12.47 -4.11
C ALA A 66 -3.21 13.33 -2.85
N GLY A 67 -2.86 12.80 -1.68
CA GLY A 67 -2.89 13.54 -0.42
C GLY A 67 -4.29 13.90 0.10
N LEU A 68 -5.36 13.25 -0.38
CA LEU A 68 -6.72 13.56 0.04
C LEU A 68 -6.89 13.34 1.56
N ARG A 69 -7.36 14.33 2.28
CA ARG A 69 -7.75 14.25 3.69
C ARG A 69 -9.09 14.93 3.87
N VAL A 70 -9.89 14.40 4.79
CA VAL A 70 -11.13 15.05 5.25
C VAL A 70 -10.76 15.83 6.50
N SER A 71 -11.11 17.11 6.53
CA SER A 71 -10.98 17.97 7.71
C SER A 71 -12.34 18.17 8.38
N ASP A 72 -12.36 18.82 9.54
CA ASP A 72 -13.59 19.01 10.33
C ASP A 72 -14.67 19.83 9.58
N ASP A 73 -14.29 20.57 8.54
CA ASP A 73 -15.15 21.38 7.68
C ASP A 73 -15.67 20.66 6.41
N GLY A 74 -15.28 19.39 6.22
CA GLY A 74 -15.67 18.58 5.05
C GLY A 74 -14.66 18.62 3.92
#